data_AF-A0A7W0VWK2-F1
#
_entry.id   AF-A0A7W0VWK2-F1
#
_cell.length_a   1.000
_cell.length_b   1.000
_cell.length_c   1.000
_cell.angle_alpha   90.00
_cell.angle_beta   90.00
_cell.angle_gamma   90.00
#
_symmetry.space_group_name_H-M   'P 1'
#
loop_
_entity.id
_entity.type
_entity.pdbx_description
1 polymer ?
#
loop_
_entity_poly.entity_id
_entity_poly.type
_entity_poly.pdbx_seq_one_letter_code
_entity_poly.pdbx_strand_id
1 'polypeptide(L)'
;MRNTYFTGCLLALAAGTTGCKWSEFDDLEGDTWVTSTDKPNGDSTDYGLAIARGQRGPNGGKLVVIGAGQAQYTELVYSPDGSVDLAPTAQKLNSQFGIGNLDPQPILLADPASDEVSLVVNSGGQSIAVLTGAGGLIAHQVFGPMEPEAATYLVPPPNTVQPTPPSQVLVASMDKVYGAFVANTPNPQPSCALVDDAAMSLRIRALGAARLAPSTSDDVLVWGDTGSGGNAKLQMYPGSVFAGCATPQIPLVGWTAATTTFAPAKGSHIVMIGSTHALLVGHKELGNSDSYLALFRIDASAKTFSLVGAPVTIPELRTAAIYEEGTKKFVVAGYPTTVVDGVKSGRVLVFPLDLTTGIGDMPAMTLHDASADDEQQFGRAIAVIPFNGRQVIAVGADNEIFTYFKTSQYEETRTGR
;
A
#
# COMPACT_ATOMS: atom_id res chain seq x y z
N MET A 1 -26.99 69.84 37.49
CA MET A 1 -26.65 69.72 38.93
C MET A 1 -25.44 68.79 38.99
N ARG A 2 -24.17 69.24 39.12
CA ARG A 2 -23.42 69.65 40.34
C ARG A 2 -23.74 68.73 41.54
N ASN A 3 -22.84 68.09 42.30
CA ASN A 3 -21.37 68.06 42.53
C ASN A 3 -21.05 66.70 43.26
N THR A 4 -19.95 65.96 43.01
CA THR A 4 -18.59 65.97 43.68
C THR A 4 -18.63 65.51 45.16
N TYR A 5 -17.86 64.52 45.65
CA TYR A 5 -16.40 64.46 45.99
C TYR A 5 -15.91 62.97 46.22
N PHE A 6 -14.78 62.49 45.67
CA PHE A 6 -13.36 62.46 46.17
C PHE A 6 -13.15 61.48 47.38
N THR A 7 -12.13 60.59 47.53
CA THR A 7 -10.68 60.57 47.19
C THR A 7 -10.03 59.18 47.48
N GLY A 8 -8.95 58.84 46.75
CA GLY A 8 -7.77 58.05 47.24
C GLY A 8 -7.74 56.56 46.86
N CYS A 9 -6.68 55.96 46.30
CA CYS A 9 -5.25 56.28 46.30
C CYS A 9 -4.56 55.73 45.02
N LEU A 10 -3.56 56.47 44.52
CA LEU A 10 -2.79 56.21 43.30
C LEU A 10 -1.30 56.32 43.64
N LEU A 11 -0.51 55.28 43.33
CA LEU A 11 0.96 55.23 43.25
C LEU A 11 1.32 53.93 42.51
N ALA A 12 2.34 53.79 41.66
CA ALA A 12 2.88 54.56 40.53
C ALA A 12 4.03 53.70 39.94
N LEU A 13 4.11 53.59 38.60
CA LEU A 13 5.29 53.28 37.75
C LEU A 13 5.95 51.87 37.88
N ALA A 14 6.45 51.17 36.84
CA ALA A 14 6.77 51.52 35.45
C ALA A 14 6.91 50.27 34.54
N ALA A 15 6.61 50.48 33.25
CA ALA A 15 7.28 50.01 32.04
C ALA A 15 7.54 48.49 31.78
N GLY A 16 6.85 47.98 30.76
CA GLY A 16 7.13 46.71 30.10
C GLY A 16 6.18 46.45 28.92
N THR A 17 5.89 47.46 28.11
CA THR A 17 5.09 47.31 26.88
C THR A 17 5.95 46.66 25.78
N THR A 18 5.90 45.34 25.69
CA THR A 18 5.99 44.67 24.38
C THR A 18 4.58 44.22 24.05
N GLY A 19 4.01 44.87 23.04
CA GLY A 19 2.66 44.58 22.61
C GLY A 19 2.54 43.12 22.21
N CYS A 20 1.61 42.41 22.83
CA CYS A 20 0.96 41.30 22.14
C CYS A 20 0.42 41.88 20.83
N LYS A 21 1.08 41.48 19.75
CA LYS A 21 0.73 41.86 18.38
C LYS A 21 -0.55 41.11 18.05
N TRP A 22 -1.70 41.69 18.40
CA TRP A 22 -3.05 41.17 18.11
C TRP A 22 -3.43 41.32 16.62
N SER A 23 -2.44 41.18 15.71
CA SER A 23 -2.61 41.27 14.26
C SER A 23 -1.81 40.18 13.51
N GLU A 24 -1.49 39.06 14.19
CA GLU A 24 -0.96 37.83 13.56
C GLU A 24 -1.82 36.60 13.94
N PHE A 25 -3.10 36.82 14.26
CA PHE A 25 -4.13 35.79 14.40
C PHE A 25 -5.29 36.05 13.43
N ASP A 26 -4.97 36.54 12.23
CA ASP A 26 -5.89 36.47 11.10
C ASP A 26 -5.56 35.20 10.33
N ASP A 27 -6.59 34.37 10.17
CA ASP A 27 -6.68 33.21 9.28
C ASP A 27 -6.10 31.88 9.80
N LEU A 28 -6.84 31.26 10.74
CA LEU A 28 -6.68 29.86 11.18
C LEU A 28 -8.06 29.17 11.20
N GLU A 29 -8.82 29.31 10.12
CA GLU A 29 -10.09 28.62 9.90
C GLU A 29 -9.90 27.67 8.71
N GLY A 30 -9.63 26.37 8.95
CA GLY A 30 -9.56 25.36 7.87
C GLY A 30 -8.43 24.33 8.02
N ASP A 31 -8.73 23.21 8.68
CA ASP A 31 -7.77 22.60 9.59
C ASP A 31 -7.64 21.07 9.45
N THR A 32 -7.27 20.68 8.23
CA THR A 32 -6.40 19.58 7.84
C THR A 32 -6.13 19.89 6.38
N TRP A 33 -4.88 19.95 5.93
CA TRP A 33 -4.65 20.02 4.48
C TRP A 33 -5.03 18.66 3.91
N VAL A 34 -6.31 18.52 3.55
CA VAL A 34 -6.79 17.49 2.65
C VAL A 34 -6.73 18.14 1.29
N THR A 35 -5.68 17.84 0.54
CA THR A 35 -5.73 18.12 -0.90
C THR A 35 -6.42 16.94 -1.55
N SER A 36 -7.44 17.28 -2.32
CA SER A 36 -7.95 16.40 -3.35
C SER A 36 -7.24 16.75 -4.65
N THR A 37 -6.76 15.72 -5.33
CA THR A 37 -6.36 15.85 -6.72
C THR A 37 -7.40 15.15 -7.57
N ASP A 38 -8.19 15.95 -8.27
CA ASP A 38 -9.09 15.48 -9.31
C ASP A 38 -8.28 14.77 -10.40
N LYS A 39 -8.94 13.84 -11.09
CA LYS A 39 -8.33 13.22 -12.27
C LYS A 39 -7.82 14.29 -13.25
N PRO A 40 -6.63 14.09 -13.84
CA PRO A 40 -6.13 15.03 -14.83
C PRO A 40 -7.07 15.07 -16.05
N ASN A 41 -7.13 16.23 -16.72
CA ASN A 41 -7.89 16.43 -17.97
C ASN A 41 -7.61 15.26 -18.94
N GLY A 42 -8.58 14.35 -19.10
CA GLY A 42 -8.31 13.11 -19.80
C GLY A 42 -9.46 12.13 -19.79
N ASP A 43 -9.39 11.21 -20.75
CA ASP A 43 -10.40 10.20 -21.08
C ASP A 43 -10.50 9.05 -20.05
N SER A 44 -9.71 9.07 -18.97
CA SER A 44 -9.78 8.05 -17.92
C SER A 44 -11.05 8.26 -17.09
N THR A 45 -11.87 7.23 -17.04
CA THR A 45 -12.98 7.09 -16.09
C THR A 45 -12.49 6.14 -15.03
N ASP A 46 -12.65 6.44 -13.75
CA ASP A 46 -12.16 5.61 -12.64
C ASP A 46 -10.66 5.84 -12.29
N TYR A 47 -10.29 7.10 -12.04
CA TYR A 47 -8.95 7.49 -11.56
C TYR A 47 -8.75 7.10 -10.09
N GLY A 48 -7.56 6.63 -9.70
CA GLY A 48 -7.29 6.21 -8.32
C GLY A 48 -7.61 4.74 -8.02
N LEU A 49 -7.68 3.92 -9.06
CA LEU A 49 -7.95 2.48 -8.98
C LEU A 49 -6.85 1.74 -8.21
N ALA A 50 -5.59 2.14 -8.41
CA ALA A 50 -4.45 1.69 -7.63
C ALA A 50 -3.47 2.84 -7.44
N ILE A 51 -2.87 2.91 -6.25
CA ILE A 51 -1.85 3.90 -5.92
C ILE A 51 -0.67 3.25 -5.21
N ALA A 52 0.53 3.76 -5.48
CA ALA A 52 1.75 3.30 -4.84
C ALA A 52 2.76 4.44 -4.74
N ARG A 53 3.68 4.32 -3.78
CA ARG A 53 4.80 5.25 -3.68
C ARG A 53 5.73 5.08 -4.88
N GLY A 54 5.91 6.13 -5.67
CA GLY A 54 6.96 6.19 -6.69
C GLY A 54 8.29 6.57 -6.05
N GLN A 55 8.62 7.86 -6.10
CA GLN A 55 9.91 8.42 -5.70
C GLN A 55 9.96 8.84 -4.23
N ARG A 56 11.09 8.52 -3.57
CA ARG A 56 11.47 9.03 -2.25
C ARG A 56 12.31 10.29 -2.42
N GLY A 57 11.72 11.46 -2.23
CA GLY A 57 12.49 12.69 -2.09
C GLY A 57 12.62 13.10 -0.62
N PRO A 58 13.71 13.76 -0.22
CA PRO A 58 13.83 14.35 1.12
C PRO A 58 12.86 15.52 1.32
N ASN A 59 12.55 16.24 0.23
CA ASN A 59 11.78 17.48 0.23
C ASN A 59 10.50 17.38 -0.63
N GLY A 60 10.00 16.16 -0.86
CA GLY A 60 8.91 15.92 -1.81
C GLY A 60 8.84 14.45 -2.19
N GLY A 61 7.82 14.06 -2.92
CA GLY A 61 7.61 12.67 -3.28
C GLY A 61 6.83 12.52 -4.56
N LYS A 62 6.84 11.32 -5.13
CA LYS A 62 5.90 10.98 -6.21
C LYS A 62 4.95 9.90 -5.76
N LEU A 63 3.67 10.10 -6.02
CA LEU A 63 2.65 9.08 -5.93
C LEU A 63 2.32 8.62 -7.35
N VAL A 64 2.39 7.32 -7.58
CA VAL A 64 1.93 6.71 -8.83
C VAL A 64 0.46 6.42 -8.69
N VAL A 65 -0.32 6.82 -9.69
CA VAL A 65 -1.77 6.63 -9.73
C VAL A 65 -2.17 6.00 -11.04
N ILE A 66 -2.95 4.92 -10.94
CA ILE A 66 -3.53 4.21 -12.07
C ILE A 66 -5.00 4.57 -12.19
N GLY A 67 -5.43 4.93 -13.40
CA GLY A 67 -6.83 5.13 -13.76
C GLY A 67 -7.33 4.07 -14.73
N ALA A 68 -8.63 3.76 -14.67
CA ALA A 68 -9.32 2.83 -15.56
C ALA A 68 -10.04 3.55 -16.72
N GLY A 69 -10.93 2.84 -17.44
CA GLY A 69 -11.71 3.35 -18.58
C GLY A 69 -10.88 3.53 -19.86
N GLN A 70 -10.00 4.52 -19.85
CA GLN A 70 -8.77 4.48 -20.62
C GLN A 70 -7.63 4.23 -19.64
N ALA A 71 -7.14 2.99 -19.61
CA ALA A 71 -6.05 2.58 -18.73
C ALA A 71 -4.87 3.57 -18.83
N GLN A 72 -4.57 4.25 -17.72
CA GLN A 72 -3.61 5.34 -17.69
C GLN A 72 -2.70 5.23 -16.47
N TYR A 73 -1.40 5.43 -16.69
CA TYR A 73 -0.41 5.65 -15.65
C TYR A 73 -0.17 7.14 -15.50
N THR A 74 -0.14 7.62 -14.26
CA THR A 74 0.18 9.01 -13.93
C THR A 74 1.04 9.08 -12.69
N GLU A 75 1.79 10.17 -12.54
CA GLU A 75 2.52 10.49 -11.32
C GLU A 75 2.02 11.83 -10.79
N LEU A 76 1.66 11.88 -9.52
CA LEU A 76 1.47 13.12 -8.77
C LEU A 76 2.79 13.47 -8.11
N VAL A 77 3.29 14.67 -8.38
CA VAL A 77 4.53 15.21 -7.84
C VAL A 77 4.18 16.16 -6.70
N TYR A 78 4.62 15.82 -5.51
CA TYR A 78 4.47 16.65 -4.33
C TYR A 78 5.72 17.51 -4.14
N SER A 79 5.55 18.82 -4.25
CA SER A 79 6.61 19.81 -4.07
C SER A 79 6.86 20.10 -2.58
N PRO A 80 8.06 20.60 -2.21
CA PRO A 80 8.38 20.89 -0.80
C PRO A 80 7.43 21.87 -0.10
N ASP A 81 6.73 22.71 -0.85
CA ASP A 81 5.74 23.66 -0.35
C ASP A 81 4.34 23.06 -0.14
N GLY A 82 4.15 21.78 -0.48
CA GLY A 82 2.87 21.09 -0.41
C GLY A 82 2.05 21.17 -1.70
N SER A 83 2.55 21.83 -2.76
CA SER A 83 1.88 21.80 -4.06
C SER A 83 1.87 20.39 -4.63
N VAL A 84 0.80 20.06 -5.35
CA VAL A 84 0.65 18.79 -6.06
C VAL A 84 0.47 19.09 -7.52
N ASP A 85 1.37 18.57 -8.35
CA ASP A 85 1.34 18.74 -9.79
C ASP A 85 1.32 17.38 -10.49
N LEU A 86 0.55 17.27 -11.58
CA LEU A 86 0.63 16.10 -12.43
C LEU A 86 1.96 16.12 -13.19
N ALA A 87 2.73 15.04 -13.10
CA ALA A 87 3.93 14.89 -13.90
C ALA A 87 3.58 14.83 -15.41
N PRO A 88 4.46 15.36 -16.28
CA PRO A 88 4.27 15.26 -17.73
C PRO A 88 4.48 13.83 -18.27
N THR A 89 4.78 12.86 -17.40
CA THR A 89 5.08 11.46 -17.70
C THR A 89 3.84 10.57 -17.77
N ALA A 90 2.64 11.16 -17.88
CA ALA A 90 1.41 10.40 -18.04
C ALA A 90 1.46 9.50 -19.28
N GLN A 91 1.11 8.22 -19.12
CA GLN A 91 1.15 7.22 -20.19
C GLN A 91 -0.20 6.55 -20.38
N LYS A 92 -0.72 6.61 -21.62
CA LYS A 92 -1.93 5.87 -22.03
C LYS A 92 -1.56 4.41 -22.33
N LEU A 93 -1.86 3.52 -21.39
CA LEU A 93 -1.39 2.13 -21.39
C LEU A 93 -1.87 1.34 -22.61
N ASN A 94 -3.09 1.61 -23.09
CA ASN A 94 -3.60 0.96 -24.31
C ASN A 94 -2.78 1.34 -25.55
N SER A 95 -2.52 2.64 -25.74
CA SER A 95 -1.82 3.12 -26.94
C SER A 95 -0.34 2.72 -26.98
N GLN A 96 0.29 2.57 -25.81
CA GLN A 96 1.73 2.29 -25.71
C GLN A 96 2.02 0.80 -25.55
N PHE A 97 1.15 0.06 -24.85
CA PHE A 97 1.42 -1.32 -24.43
C PHE A 97 0.28 -2.30 -24.79
N GLY A 98 -0.80 -1.83 -25.41
CA GLY A 98 -1.96 -2.67 -25.76
C GLY A 98 -2.84 -3.08 -24.57
N ILE A 99 -2.67 -2.43 -23.42
CA ILE A 99 -3.45 -2.71 -22.20
C ILE A 99 -4.71 -1.86 -22.21
N GLY A 100 -5.80 -2.43 -22.73
CA GLY A 100 -7.08 -1.74 -22.86
C GLY A 100 -7.92 -1.73 -21.58
N ASN A 101 -8.00 -2.88 -20.90
CA ASN A 101 -8.82 -3.07 -19.71
C ASN A 101 -7.93 -3.44 -18.52
N LEU A 102 -8.20 -2.82 -17.38
CA LEU A 102 -7.56 -3.16 -16.11
C LEU A 102 -8.50 -4.04 -15.28
N ASP A 103 -7.93 -4.92 -14.48
CA ASP A 103 -8.68 -5.60 -13.42
C ASP A 103 -9.24 -4.57 -12.44
N PRO A 104 -10.38 -4.83 -11.76
CA PRO A 104 -10.93 -3.93 -10.74
C PRO A 104 -9.99 -3.65 -9.56
N GLN A 105 -8.92 -4.43 -9.42
CA GLN A 105 -7.87 -4.26 -8.42
C GLN A 105 -6.54 -4.68 -9.05
N PRO A 106 -5.94 -3.84 -9.92
CA PRO A 106 -4.68 -4.18 -10.55
C PRO A 106 -3.57 -4.18 -9.48
N ILE A 107 -2.55 -5.02 -9.66
CA ILE A 107 -1.47 -5.11 -8.69
C ILE A 107 -0.43 -4.03 -9.01
N LEU A 108 -0.30 -3.05 -8.13
CA LEU A 108 0.70 -1.99 -8.22
C LEU A 108 1.67 -2.11 -7.04
N LEU A 109 2.96 -2.25 -7.34
CA LEU A 109 4.01 -2.48 -6.36
C LEU A 109 4.97 -1.28 -6.35
N ALA A 110 5.43 -0.91 -5.16
CA ALA A 110 6.57 -0.01 -4.97
C ALA A 110 7.81 -0.83 -4.58
N ASP A 111 8.95 -0.61 -5.23
CA ASP A 111 10.19 -1.32 -4.89
C ASP A 111 10.64 -0.91 -3.48
N PRO A 112 10.84 -1.84 -2.54
CA PRO A 112 11.34 -1.51 -1.21
C PRO A 112 12.78 -0.96 -1.22
N ALA A 113 13.56 -1.16 -2.29
CA ALA A 113 14.95 -0.72 -2.39
C ALA A 113 15.18 0.51 -3.28
N SER A 114 14.27 0.81 -4.22
CA SER A 114 14.42 1.90 -5.18
C SER A 114 13.17 2.79 -5.27
N ASP A 115 13.15 3.69 -6.24
CA ASP A 115 12.00 4.54 -6.62
C ASP A 115 11.15 3.90 -7.73
N GLU A 116 11.47 2.67 -8.14
CA GLU A 116 10.76 1.95 -9.18
C GLU A 116 9.38 1.49 -8.71
N VAL A 117 8.40 1.58 -9.59
CA VAL A 117 7.09 0.96 -9.44
C VAL A 117 6.88 -0.10 -10.50
N SER A 118 6.03 -1.08 -10.18
CA SER A 118 5.63 -2.13 -11.11
C SER A 118 4.13 -2.27 -11.14
N LEU A 119 3.53 -2.12 -12.32
CA LEU A 119 2.14 -2.46 -12.59
C LEU A 119 2.08 -3.85 -13.22
N VAL A 120 1.42 -4.78 -12.54
CA VAL A 120 1.25 -6.17 -12.98
C VAL A 120 -0.20 -6.38 -13.39
N VAL A 121 -0.43 -6.62 -14.68
CA VAL A 121 -1.76 -6.67 -15.28
C VAL A 121 -1.85 -7.75 -16.35
N ASN A 122 -3.05 -8.26 -16.57
CA ASN A 122 -3.33 -9.15 -17.69
C ASN A 122 -3.21 -8.37 -19.01
N SER A 123 -2.38 -8.84 -19.94
CA SER A 123 -2.25 -8.26 -21.29
C SER A 123 -3.04 -9.01 -22.37
N GLY A 124 -3.82 -10.02 -21.95
CA GLY A 124 -4.61 -10.89 -22.82
C GLY A 124 -3.95 -12.24 -23.08
N GLY A 125 -4.78 -13.27 -23.30
CA GLY A 125 -4.33 -14.63 -23.57
C GLY A 125 -3.66 -15.28 -22.34
N GLN A 126 -2.52 -15.95 -22.56
CA GLN A 126 -1.66 -16.51 -21.50
C GLN A 126 -0.43 -15.60 -21.28
N SER A 127 -0.66 -14.30 -21.10
CA SER A 127 0.42 -13.32 -20.93
C SER A 127 0.04 -12.26 -19.91
N ILE A 128 0.96 -12.03 -18.98
CA ILE A 128 0.90 -10.94 -18.02
C ILE A 128 1.94 -9.90 -18.41
N ALA A 129 1.52 -8.64 -18.50
CA ALA A 129 2.43 -7.52 -18.63
C ALA A 129 2.85 -7.04 -17.24
N VAL A 130 4.15 -6.94 -17.04
CA VAL A 130 4.78 -6.29 -15.90
C VAL A 130 5.41 -5.01 -16.42
N LEU A 131 4.78 -3.88 -16.13
CA LEU A 131 5.28 -2.56 -16.53
C LEU A 131 6.08 -1.96 -15.38
N THR A 132 7.39 -1.74 -15.57
CA THR A 132 8.25 -1.22 -14.50
C THR A 132 8.89 0.12 -14.86
N GLY A 133 9.16 0.95 -13.86
CA GLY A 133 10.03 2.13 -14.01
C GLY A 133 9.79 3.24 -12.99
N ALA A 134 10.53 4.34 -13.17
CA ALA A 134 10.45 5.55 -12.37
C ALA A 134 10.49 6.77 -13.32
N GLY A 135 9.36 7.46 -13.50
CA GLY A 135 9.24 8.52 -14.52
C GLY A 135 8.94 8.01 -15.94
N GLY A 136 8.55 6.75 -16.08
CA GLY A 136 8.12 6.12 -17.33
C GLY A 136 8.18 4.61 -17.24
N LEU A 137 7.32 3.91 -17.97
CA LEU A 137 7.22 2.45 -17.91
C LEU A 137 7.94 1.74 -19.06
N ILE A 138 8.51 0.58 -18.74
CA ILE A 138 9.05 -0.41 -19.67
C ILE A 138 8.23 -1.69 -19.49
N ALA A 139 7.78 -2.28 -20.61
CA ALA A 139 6.99 -3.49 -20.58
C ALA A 139 7.86 -4.75 -20.58
N HIS A 140 7.60 -5.63 -19.61
CA HIS A 140 8.11 -7.00 -19.55
C HIS A 140 6.95 -7.98 -19.70
N GLN A 141 7.09 -8.97 -20.58
CA GLN A 141 6.06 -9.98 -20.79
C GLN A 141 6.41 -11.26 -20.03
N VAL A 142 5.43 -11.77 -19.28
CA VAL A 142 5.50 -13.04 -18.56
C VAL A 142 4.51 -13.99 -19.22
N PHE A 143 5.04 -14.98 -19.96
CA PHE A 143 4.23 -15.93 -20.71
C PHE A 143 3.84 -17.16 -19.88
N GLY A 144 2.62 -17.68 -20.08
CA GLY A 144 2.12 -18.88 -19.41
C GLY A 144 0.96 -18.64 -18.42
N PRO A 145 1.06 -17.70 -17.46
CA PRO A 145 -0.06 -17.44 -16.54
C PRO A 145 -1.18 -16.70 -17.28
N MET A 146 -2.44 -17.04 -16.96
CA MET A 146 -3.61 -16.36 -17.52
C MET A 146 -3.94 -15.07 -16.79
N GLU A 147 -3.74 -15.04 -15.47
CA GLU A 147 -4.05 -13.88 -14.63
C GLU A 147 -3.09 -13.78 -13.44
N PRO A 148 -2.71 -12.56 -13.03
CA PRO A 148 -1.95 -12.36 -11.79
C PRO A 148 -2.87 -12.51 -10.58
N GLU A 149 -2.54 -13.43 -9.67
CA GLU A 149 -3.24 -13.55 -8.37
C GLU A 149 -2.51 -12.79 -7.27
N ALA A 150 -1.18 -12.71 -7.35
CA ALA A 150 -0.32 -11.99 -6.42
C ALA A 150 0.98 -11.56 -7.11
N ALA A 151 1.65 -10.54 -6.59
CA ALA A 151 2.98 -10.17 -7.03
C ALA A 151 3.80 -9.54 -5.90
N THR A 152 5.12 -9.57 -6.03
CA THR A 152 6.04 -8.89 -5.11
C THR A 152 7.36 -8.58 -5.80
N TYR A 153 8.15 -7.67 -5.26
CA TYR A 153 9.56 -7.54 -5.65
C TYR A 153 10.39 -8.56 -4.88
N LEU A 154 11.45 -9.07 -5.49
CA LEU A 154 12.47 -9.94 -4.89
C LEU A 154 13.84 -9.38 -5.26
N VAL A 155 14.71 -9.16 -4.29
CA VAL A 155 16.15 -9.07 -4.55
C VAL A 155 16.74 -10.48 -4.44
N PRO A 156 17.10 -11.12 -5.56
CA PRO A 156 17.58 -12.49 -5.54
C PRO A 156 18.98 -12.57 -4.88
N PRO A 157 19.43 -13.76 -4.48
CA PRO A 157 20.77 -13.93 -3.94
C PRO A 157 21.84 -13.60 -4.99
N PRO A 158 22.96 -12.98 -4.56
CA PRO A 158 24.06 -12.68 -5.47
C PRO A 158 24.67 -13.97 -6.02
N ASN A 159 25.13 -13.90 -7.28
CA ASN A 159 25.86 -15.00 -7.91
C ASN A 159 27.17 -14.50 -8.53
N THR A 160 27.98 -15.40 -9.08
CA THR A 160 29.31 -15.07 -9.63
C THR A 160 29.26 -14.14 -10.83
N VAL A 161 28.16 -14.13 -11.58
CA VAL A 161 27.95 -13.27 -12.75
C VAL A 161 27.37 -11.92 -12.33
N GLN A 162 26.54 -11.91 -11.29
CA GLN A 162 25.81 -10.75 -10.82
C GLN A 162 25.88 -10.66 -9.28
N PRO A 163 26.96 -10.05 -8.75
CA PRO A 163 27.19 -9.96 -7.30
C PRO A 163 26.26 -8.98 -6.58
N THR A 164 25.57 -8.12 -7.33
CA THR A 164 24.52 -7.21 -6.85
C THR A 164 23.36 -7.27 -7.83
N PRO A 165 22.51 -8.30 -7.74
CA PRO A 165 21.37 -8.41 -8.64
C PRO A 165 20.34 -7.30 -8.34
N PRO A 166 19.70 -6.73 -9.36
CA PRO A 166 18.62 -5.78 -9.18
C PRO A 166 17.39 -6.50 -8.62
N SER A 167 16.47 -5.70 -8.08
CA SER A 167 15.12 -6.17 -7.76
C SER A 167 14.48 -6.76 -9.01
N GLN A 168 13.76 -7.86 -8.83
CA GLN A 168 12.97 -8.54 -9.85
C GLN A 168 11.52 -8.65 -9.39
N VAL A 169 10.56 -8.44 -10.28
CA VAL A 169 9.16 -8.69 -9.98
C VAL A 169 8.86 -10.19 -10.12
N LEU A 170 8.26 -10.75 -9.09
CA LEU A 170 7.64 -12.07 -9.11
C LEU A 170 6.14 -11.92 -9.29
N VAL A 171 5.56 -12.77 -10.14
CA VAL A 171 4.12 -12.85 -10.38
C VAL A 171 3.66 -14.27 -10.09
N ALA A 172 2.64 -14.40 -9.25
CA ALA A 172 1.99 -15.66 -8.94
C ALA A 172 0.68 -15.81 -9.71
N SER A 173 0.41 -17.05 -10.13
CA SER A 173 -0.86 -17.47 -10.72
C SER A 173 -1.10 -18.93 -10.35
N MET A 174 -2.23 -19.21 -9.70
CA MET A 174 -2.53 -20.54 -9.16
C MET A 174 -1.41 -21.00 -8.23
N ASP A 175 -0.77 -22.12 -8.52
CA ASP A 175 0.33 -22.66 -7.73
C ASP A 175 1.72 -22.30 -8.27
N LYS A 176 1.81 -21.44 -9.28
CA LYS A 176 3.07 -21.11 -9.95
C LYS A 176 3.50 -19.68 -9.70
N VAL A 177 4.81 -19.49 -9.54
CA VAL A 177 5.47 -18.18 -9.53
C VAL A 177 6.36 -18.04 -10.74
N TYR A 178 6.28 -16.88 -11.38
CA TYR A 178 7.02 -16.50 -12.58
C TYR A 178 7.87 -15.27 -12.27
N GLY A 179 9.10 -15.24 -12.78
CA GLY A 179 9.93 -14.04 -12.74
C GLY A 179 9.69 -13.16 -13.97
N ALA A 180 9.57 -11.85 -13.77
CA ALA A 180 9.65 -10.88 -14.86
C ALA A 180 11.13 -10.70 -15.24
N PHE A 181 11.51 -11.05 -16.46
CA PHE A 181 12.90 -10.94 -16.91
C PHE A 181 13.12 -9.61 -17.62
N VAL A 182 14.05 -8.81 -17.10
CA VAL A 182 14.40 -7.50 -17.65
C VAL A 182 15.18 -7.61 -18.98
N ALA A 183 15.94 -8.69 -19.14
CA ALA A 183 16.68 -9.01 -20.36
C ALA A 183 16.55 -10.49 -20.72
N ASN A 184 16.40 -10.80 -22.01
CA ASN A 184 16.35 -12.14 -22.59
C ASN A 184 15.36 -13.09 -21.88
N THR A 185 14.05 -12.85 -22.06
CA THR A 185 13.00 -13.75 -21.55
C THR A 185 13.26 -15.18 -22.00
N PRO A 186 13.50 -16.13 -21.08
CA PRO A 186 13.77 -17.50 -21.48
C PRO A 186 12.53 -18.11 -22.16
N ASN A 187 12.77 -18.97 -23.16
CA ASN A 187 11.73 -19.73 -23.84
C ASN A 187 12.06 -21.23 -23.75
N PRO A 188 11.31 -22.04 -22.98
CA PRO A 188 10.07 -21.68 -22.28
C PRO A 188 10.29 -20.75 -21.07
N GLN A 189 9.26 -19.95 -20.74
CA GLN A 189 9.25 -19.10 -19.55
C GLN A 189 9.39 -19.98 -18.29
N PRO A 190 10.40 -19.76 -17.43
CA PRO A 190 10.55 -20.51 -16.20
C PRO A 190 9.42 -20.20 -15.21
N SER A 191 8.94 -21.23 -14.52
CA SER A 191 7.90 -21.12 -13.51
C SER A 191 8.14 -22.09 -12.36
N CYS A 192 7.99 -21.61 -11.13
CA CYS A 192 8.17 -22.40 -9.92
C CYS A 192 6.80 -22.82 -9.38
N ALA A 193 6.44 -24.09 -9.52
CA ALA A 193 5.26 -24.62 -8.83
C ALA A 193 5.56 -24.72 -7.34
N LEU A 194 4.70 -24.18 -6.47
CA LEU A 194 4.87 -24.20 -5.02
C LEU A 194 3.94 -25.24 -4.41
N VAL A 195 4.50 -26.00 -3.47
CA VAL A 195 3.75 -26.93 -2.63
C VAL A 195 3.93 -26.56 -1.17
N ASP A 196 3.00 -26.96 -0.32
CA ASP A 196 3.14 -26.81 1.13
C ASP A 196 4.12 -27.84 1.74
N ASP A 197 4.26 -27.78 3.06
CA ASP A 197 5.07 -28.71 3.86
C ASP A 197 4.61 -30.18 3.78
N ALA A 198 3.38 -30.44 3.34
CA ALA A 198 2.82 -31.75 3.07
C ALA A 198 2.89 -32.13 1.58
N ALA A 199 3.65 -31.38 0.77
CA ALA A 199 3.78 -31.54 -0.68
C ALA A 199 2.44 -31.42 -1.45
N MET A 200 1.45 -30.72 -0.90
CA MET A 200 0.21 -30.39 -1.61
C MET A 200 0.37 -29.09 -2.39
N SER A 201 -0.19 -29.03 -3.60
CA SER A 201 -0.20 -27.80 -4.42
C SER A 201 -0.82 -26.64 -3.64
N LEU A 202 -0.12 -25.52 -3.60
CA LEU A 202 -0.51 -24.33 -2.85
C LEU A 202 -1.01 -23.27 -3.83
N ARG A 203 -2.31 -22.96 -3.81
CA ARG A 203 -2.85 -21.81 -4.54
C ARG A 203 -2.39 -20.52 -3.86
N ILE A 204 -1.61 -19.74 -4.57
CA ILE A 204 -0.95 -18.53 -4.07
C ILE A 204 -1.91 -17.36 -4.16
N ARG A 205 -2.10 -16.65 -3.04
CA ARG A 205 -3.05 -15.54 -2.94
C ARG A 205 -2.41 -14.23 -2.57
N ALA A 206 -1.25 -14.28 -1.91
CA ALA A 206 -0.42 -13.13 -1.66
C ALA A 206 1.06 -13.53 -1.64
N LEU A 207 1.92 -12.62 -2.09
CA LEU A 207 3.37 -12.72 -2.03
C LEU A 207 3.94 -11.53 -1.26
N GLY A 208 5.06 -11.74 -0.57
CA GLY A 208 5.84 -10.66 0.03
C GLY A 208 7.31 -11.04 0.15
N ALA A 209 8.23 -10.20 -0.29
CA ALA A 209 9.67 -10.43 -0.05
C ALA A 209 10.05 -10.14 1.39
N ALA A 210 10.67 -11.11 2.05
CA ALA A 210 11.21 -10.99 3.39
C ALA A 210 12.74 -10.96 3.36
N ARG A 211 13.31 -9.79 3.68
CA ARG A 211 14.75 -9.65 3.95
C ARG A 211 15.04 -9.93 5.41
N LEU A 212 15.38 -11.17 5.75
CA LEU A 212 15.77 -11.51 7.11
C LEU A 212 17.18 -10.99 7.39
N ALA A 213 17.33 -10.12 8.39
CA ALA A 213 18.65 -9.58 8.73
C ALA A 213 19.59 -10.70 9.24
N PRO A 214 20.89 -10.68 8.87
CA PRO A 214 21.61 -9.64 8.11
C PRO A 214 21.74 -9.93 6.59
N SER A 215 20.74 -10.54 5.94
CA SER A 215 20.79 -10.90 4.52
C SER A 215 20.76 -9.69 3.59
N THR A 216 21.47 -9.80 2.45
CA THR A 216 21.38 -8.86 1.31
C THR A 216 20.38 -9.29 0.25
N SER A 217 19.82 -10.50 0.38
CA SER A 217 18.80 -11.05 -0.51
C SER A 217 17.52 -11.39 0.24
N ASP A 218 16.44 -11.49 -0.50
CA ASP A 218 15.12 -11.75 0.01
C ASP A 218 14.78 -13.24 -0.09
N ASP A 219 14.03 -13.74 0.89
CA ASP A 219 13.19 -14.92 0.74
C ASP A 219 11.76 -14.49 0.43
N VAL A 220 10.88 -15.41 0.05
CA VAL A 220 9.49 -15.08 -0.34
C VAL A 220 8.51 -15.66 0.67
N LEU A 221 7.77 -14.78 1.33
CA LEU A 221 6.55 -15.15 2.03
C LEU A 221 5.43 -15.41 1.03
N VAL A 222 4.74 -16.51 1.25
CA VAL A 222 3.60 -16.94 0.44
C VAL A 222 2.44 -17.20 1.40
N TRP A 223 1.33 -16.52 1.14
CA TRP A 223 0.06 -16.81 1.80
C TRP A 223 -0.88 -17.44 0.78
N GLY A 224 -1.29 -18.68 1.02
CA GLY A 224 -2.04 -19.45 0.05
C GLY A 224 -2.81 -20.62 0.66
N ASP A 225 -3.71 -21.20 -0.11
CA ASP A 225 -4.61 -22.28 0.32
C ASP A 225 -4.40 -23.55 -0.51
N THR A 226 -4.71 -24.72 0.04
CA THR A 226 -4.60 -26.01 -0.68
C THR A 226 -5.94 -26.46 -1.29
N GLY A 227 -6.86 -25.52 -1.52
CA GLY A 227 -8.08 -25.71 -2.29
C GLY A 227 -9.27 -26.40 -1.59
N SER A 228 -9.15 -26.91 -0.36
CA SER A 228 -10.19 -27.78 0.22
C SER A 228 -10.66 -27.49 1.66
N GLY A 229 -10.15 -26.47 2.36
CA GLY A 229 -10.35 -26.39 3.81
C GLY A 229 -10.70 -25.04 4.44
N GLY A 230 -10.91 -23.97 3.68
CA GLY A 230 -11.19 -22.62 4.23
C GLY A 230 -10.02 -21.97 5.00
N ASN A 231 -8.99 -22.74 5.35
CA ASN A 231 -7.75 -22.29 5.96
C ASN A 231 -6.68 -22.08 4.88
N ALA A 232 -5.87 -21.04 5.06
CA ALA A 232 -4.66 -20.83 4.30
C ALA A 232 -3.43 -21.02 5.19
N LYS A 233 -2.26 -21.07 4.57
CA LYS A 233 -0.97 -21.18 5.24
C LYS A 233 -0.09 -20.00 4.84
N LEU A 234 0.56 -19.39 5.82
CA LEU A 234 1.70 -18.50 5.62
C LEU A 234 2.99 -19.32 5.69
N GLN A 235 3.76 -19.29 4.62
CA GLN A 235 4.97 -20.10 4.43
C GLN A 235 6.08 -19.21 3.85
N MET A 236 7.32 -19.66 3.97
CA MET A 236 8.49 -18.97 3.39
C MET A 236 9.21 -19.90 2.43
N TYR A 237 9.60 -19.38 1.27
CA TYR A 237 10.34 -20.09 0.24
C TYR A 237 11.69 -19.40 0.01
N PRO A 238 12.77 -20.17 -0.23
CA PRO A 238 14.08 -19.58 -0.46
C PRO A 238 14.05 -18.69 -1.72
N GLY A 239 14.58 -17.47 -1.66
CA GLY A 239 14.59 -16.57 -2.83
C GLY A 239 15.37 -17.14 -4.04
N SER A 240 16.37 -17.99 -3.76
CA SER A 240 17.17 -18.66 -4.80
C SER A 240 16.36 -19.54 -5.74
N VAL A 241 15.19 -20.05 -5.32
CA VAL A 241 14.39 -20.96 -6.15
C VAL A 241 13.77 -20.25 -7.35
N PHE A 242 13.57 -18.93 -7.27
CA PHE A 242 12.97 -18.15 -8.34
C PHE A 242 13.96 -17.77 -9.47
N ALA A 243 15.23 -18.15 -9.33
CA ALA A 243 16.28 -17.95 -10.33
C ALA A 243 16.31 -19.03 -11.45
N GLY A 244 15.16 -19.64 -11.79
CA GLY A 244 15.02 -20.50 -12.98
C GLY A 244 14.58 -21.95 -12.72
N CYS A 245 13.61 -22.20 -11.85
CA CYS A 245 13.28 -23.58 -11.47
C CYS A 245 12.31 -24.32 -12.41
N ALA A 246 12.54 -25.63 -12.51
CA ALA A 246 11.56 -26.66 -12.86
C ALA A 246 11.64 -27.79 -11.81
N THR A 247 10.73 -27.79 -10.85
CA THR A 247 10.28 -28.86 -9.94
C THR A 247 9.37 -28.20 -8.88
N PRO A 248 8.42 -28.92 -8.27
CA PRO A 248 7.69 -28.39 -7.12
C PRO A 248 8.67 -27.94 -6.03
N GLN A 249 8.56 -26.67 -5.63
CA GLN A 249 9.36 -26.10 -4.56
C GLN A 249 8.62 -26.29 -3.25
N ILE A 250 9.33 -26.85 -2.28
CA ILE A 250 8.88 -26.93 -0.90
C ILE A 250 9.28 -25.65 -0.15
N PRO A 251 8.63 -25.33 0.97
CA PRO A 251 9.03 -24.23 1.83
C PRO A 251 10.46 -24.41 2.37
N LEU A 252 11.03 -23.31 2.84
CA LEU A 252 12.35 -23.25 3.43
C LEU A 252 12.49 -24.26 4.58
N VAL A 253 13.47 -25.15 4.49
CA VAL A 253 13.58 -26.31 5.38
C VAL A 253 13.72 -25.90 6.85
N GLY A 254 12.89 -26.53 7.69
CA GLY A 254 12.85 -26.31 9.13
C GLY A 254 12.00 -25.12 9.55
N TRP A 255 11.37 -24.40 8.62
CA TRP A 255 10.33 -23.42 8.94
C TRP A 255 8.99 -24.10 9.18
N THR A 256 8.31 -23.68 10.24
CA THR A 256 6.95 -24.13 10.54
C THR A 256 5.96 -23.16 9.90
N ALA A 257 5.07 -23.65 9.03
CA ALA A 257 3.99 -22.86 8.46
C ALA A 257 3.03 -22.34 9.54
N ALA A 258 2.56 -21.11 9.41
CA ALA A 258 1.42 -20.63 10.20
C ALA A 258 0.12 -20.93 9.44
N THR A 259 -0.83 -21.59 10.11
CA THR A 259 -2.18 -21.75 9.56
C THR A 259 -3.01 -20.51 9.91
N THR A 260 -3.64 -19.91 8.92
CA THR A 260 -4.63 -18.84 9.10
C THR A 260 -6.03 -19.43 9.01
N THR A 261 -6.94 -18.94 9.85
CA THR A 261 -8.38 -19.31 9.79
C THR A 261 -9.12 -18.61 8.65
N PHE A 262 -8.38 -18.03 7.71
CA PHE A 262 -8.89 -17.23 6.60
C PHE A 262 -8.18 -17.63 5.32
N ALA A 263 -8.95 -18.01 4.30
CA ALA A 263 -8.48 -18.22 2.93
C ALA A 263 -8.64 -16.93 2.10
N PRO A 264 -7.55 -16.22 1.77
CA PRO A 264 -7.60 -14.99 0.97
C PRO A 264 -8.02 -15.22 -0.49
N ALA A 265 -8.57 -14.18 -1.10
CA ALA A 265 -8.89 -14.09 -2.52
C ALA A 265 -7.78 -13.38 -3.32
N LYS A 266 -7.95 -13.32 -4.65
CA LYS A 266 -7.12 -12.47 -5.53
C LYS A 266 -7.14 -11.02 -5.02
N GLY A 267 -5.99 -10.34 -5.03
CA GLY A 267 -5.85 -8.97 -4.56
C GLY A 267 -5.43 -8.82 -3.09
N SER A 268 -5.37 -9.93 -2.33
CA SER A 268 -4.78 -9.94 -0.99
C SER A 268 -3.26 -9.74 -1.07
N HIS A 269 -2.66 -9.13 -0.05
CA HIS A 269 -1.22 -8.82 -0.05
C HIS A 269 -0.56 -8.96 1.32
N ILE A 270 0.76 -9.02 1.30
CA ILE A 270 1.62 -9.07 2.50
C ILE A 270 2.42 -7.78 2.56
N VAL A 271 2.31 -7.03 3.66
CA VAL A 271 3.13 -5.84 3.91
C VAL A 271 4.19 -6.18 4.95
N MET A 272 5.46 -6.11 4.56
CA MET A 272 6.56 -6.30 5.50
C MET A 272 6.77 -5.08 6.38
N ILE A 273 7.02 -5.30 7.67
CA ILE A 273 7.36 -4.26 8.64
C ILE A 273 8.74 -4.56 9.20
N GLY A 274 9.75 -3.92 8.61
CA GLY A 274 11.15 -4.26 8.85
C GLY A 274 11.45 -5.70 8.43
N SER A 275 12.34 -6.37 9.15
CA SER A 275 12.79 -7.74 8.88
C SER A 275 12.11 -8.81 9.75
N THR A 276 11.20 -8.41 10.64
CA THR A 276 10.71 -9.27 11.73
C THR A 276 9.20 -9.42 11.76
N HIS A 277 8.45 -8.65 10.97
CA HIS A 277 6.99 -8.71 10.98
C HIS A 277 6.40 -8.65 9.57
N ALA A 278 5.27 -9.32 9.39
CA ALA A 278 4.44 -9.27 8.21
C ALA A 278 3.00 -8.96 8.60
N LEU A 279 2.40 -7.97 7.96
CA LEU A 279 0.97 -7.70 8.01
C LEU A 279 0.30 -8.43 6.85
N LEU A 280 -0.61 -9.34 7.16
CA LEU A 280 -1.47 -9.97 6.16
C LEU A 280 -2.71 -9.11 5.96
N VAL A 281 -2.97 -8.74 4.69
CA VAL A 281 -4.14 -7.95 4.28
C VAL A 281 -4.98 -8.83 3.37
N GLY A 282 -5.98 -9.47 3.95
CA GLY A 282 -6.82 -10.46 3.31
C GLY A 282 -8.26 -10.01 3.15
N HIS A 283 -8.83 -10.35 2.01
CA HIS A 283 -10.25 -10.19 1.74
C HIS A 283 -10.78 -11.36 0.92
N LYS A 284 -12.10 -11.50 0.84
CA LYS A 284 -12.75 -12.44 -0.07
C LYS A 284 -13.04 -11.82 -1.43
N GLU A 285 -13.46 -12.67 -2.35
CA GLU A 285 -13.96 -12.26 -3.67
C GLU A 285 -15.17 -11.32 -3.53
N LEU A 286 -15.48 -10.56 -4.59
CA LEU A 286 -16.63 -9.67 -4.60
C LEU A 286 -17.92 -10.42 -4.23
N GLY A 287 -18.73 -9.81 -3.35
CA GLY A 287 -19.97 -10.42 -2.82
C GLY A 287 -19.80 -11.16 -1.50
N ASN A 288 -18.57 -11.40 -1.04
CA ASN A 288 -18.29 -11.79 0.34
C ASN A 288 -17.47 -10.68 1.02
N SER A 289 -17.97 -10.18 2.14
CA SER A 289 -17.37 -9.08 2.88
C SER A 289 -16.38 -9.53 3.96
N ASP A 290 -16.19 -10.83 4.17
CA ASP A 290 -15.22 -11.35 5.15
C ASP A 290 -13.81 -10.83 4.84
N SER A 291 -13.11 -10.49 5.91
CA SER A 291 -11.84 -9.82 5.84
C SER A 291 -10.91 -10.28 6.95
N TYR A 292 -9.61 -10.07 6.75
CA TYR A 292 -8.59 -10.52 7.67
C TYR A 292 -7.38 -9.59 7.63
N LEU A 293 -7.20 -8.82 8.70
CA LEU A 293 -6.03 -7.98 8.91
C LEU A 293 -5.28 -8.51 10.14
N ALA A 294 -4.09 -9.07 9.93
CA ALA A 294 -3.36 -9.76 11.00
C ALA A 294 -1.86 -9.50 10.97
N LEU A 295 -1.28 -9.24 12.13
CA LEU A 295 0.16 -9.08 12.31
C LEU A 295 0.80 -10.42 12.69
N PHE A 296 1.79 -10.84 11.92
CA PHE A 296 2.64 -11.99 12.25
C PHE A 296 4.05 -11.52 12.56
N ARG A 297 4.62 -12.03 13.65
CA ARG A 297 6.05 -11.98 13.91
C ARG A 297 6.73 -13.15 13.22
N ILE A 298 7.81 -12.83 12.52
CA ILE A 298 8.72 -13.74 11.84
C ILE A 298 9.93 -13.91 12.74
N ASP A 299 10.09 -15.10 13.32
CA ASP A 299 11.24 -15.42 14.15
C ASP A 299 12.22 -16.28 13.34
N ALA A 300 13.27 -15.65 12.80
CA ALA A 300 14.28 -16.34 12.00
C ALA A 300 15.11 -17.35 12.82
N SER A 301 15.24 -17.15 14.14
CA SER A 301 16.01 -18.05 15.02
C SER A 301 15.21 -19.31 15.33
N ALA A 302 13.93 -19.13 15.67
CA ALA A 302 13.00 -20.24 15.91
C ALA A 302 12.45 -20.85 14.61
N LYS A 303 12.58 -20.17 13.47
CA LYS A 303 12.02 -20.51 12.16
C LYS A 303 10.49 -20.68 12.21
N THR A 304 9.82 -19.71 12.83
CA THR A 304 8.37 -19.76 13.05
C THR A 304 7.70 -18.44 12.70
N PHE A 305 6.41 -18.53 12.39
CA PHE A 305 5.49 -17.40 12.37
C PHE A 305 4.59 -17.46 13.59
N SER A 306 4.46 -16.34 14.29
CA SER A 306 3.56 -16.23 15.45
C SER A 306 2.60 -15.07 15.23
N LEU A 307 1.31 -15.31 15.41
CA LEU A 307 0.31 -14.26 15.39
C LEU A 307 0.53 -13.33 16.60
N VAL A 308 0.54 -12.03 16.34
CA VAL A 308 0.74 -10.99 17.37
C VAL A 308 -0.59 -10.26 17.56
N GLY A 309 -1.18 -10.44 18.75
CA GLY A 309 -2.52 -9.91 19.05
C GLY A 309 -3.63 -10.68 18.35
N ALA A 310 -4.83 -10.09 18.33
CA ALA A 310 -5.98 -10.61 17.60
C ALA A 310 -6.03 -10.05 16.17
N PRO A 311 -6.51 -10.82 15.17
CA PRO A 311 -6.80 -10.28 13.85
C PRO A 311 -7.97 -9.29 13.90
N VAL A 312 -7.91 -8.23 13.10
CA VAL A 312 -9.05 -7.35 12.85
C VAL A 312 -9.84 -7.90 11.66
N THR A 313 -11.12 -8.20 11.86
CA THR A 313 -12.00 -8.84 10.87
C THR A 313 -13.20 -7.97 10.49
N ILE A 314 -13.00 -6.65 10.45
CA ILE A 314 -14.04 -5.70 10.03
C ILE A 314 -14.37 -5.98 8.56
N PRO A 315 -15.63 -6.18 8.17
CA PRO A 315 -15.96 -6.54 6.80
C PRO A 315 -15.49 -5.50 5.78
N GLU A 316 -15.31 -5.92 4.54
CA GLU A 316 -15.05 -5.07 3.35
C GLU A 316 -13.65 -4.45 3.25
N LEU A 317 -12.67 -4.94 4.01
CA LEU A 317 -11.26 -4.57 3.81
C LEU A 317 -10.85 -4.86 2.36
N ARG A 318 -10.12 -3.94 1.73
CA ARG A 318 -9.52 -4.16 0.41
C ARG A 318 -8.03 -3.89 0.38
N THR A 319 -7.57 -2.93 1.16
CA THR A 319 -6.17 -2.53 1.15
C THR A 319 -5.70 -2.09 2.52
N ALA A 320 -4.40 -2.14 2.74
CA ALA A 320 -3.79 -1.52 3.90
C ALA A 320 -2.33 -1.16 3.63
N ALA A 321 -1.85 -0.15 4.37
CA ALA A 321 -0.47 0.30 4.37
C ALA A 321 0.01 0.57 5.81
N ILE A 322 1.32 0.72 5.98
CA ILE A 322 1.93 1.11 7.26
C ILE A 322 2.26 2.59 7.25
N TYR A 323 1.76 3.28 8.27
CA TYR A 323 2.08 4.67 8.56
C TYR A 323 2.93 4.75 9.83
N GLU A 324 3.96 5.58 9.81
CA GLU A 324 4.90 5.76 10.90
C GLU A 324 5.01 7.23 11.30
N GLU A 325 4.90 7.49 12.59
CA GLU A 325 5.05 8.81 13.18
C GLU A 325 6.05 8.74 14.33
N GLY A 326 7.30 9.11 14.03
CA GLY A 326 8.40 8.93 14.97
C GLY A 326 8.56 7.46 15.34
N THR A 327 8.31 7.12 16.60
CA THR A 327 8.38 5.73 17.09
C THR A 327 7.03 5.00 17.03
N LYS A 328 5.93 5.71 16.77
CA LYS A 328 4.59 5.12 16.67
C LYS A 328 4.39 4.56 15.27
N LYS A 329 3.69 3.43 15.19
CA LYS A 329 3.28 2.82 13.93
C LYS A 329 1.77 2.68 13.92
N PHE A 330 1.20 2.71 12.73
CA PHE A 330 -0.22 2.56 12.50
C PHE A 330 -0.45 1.69 11.26
N VAL A 331 -1.54 0.93 11.29
CA VAL A 331 -2.08 0.28 10.09
C VAL A 331 -3.20 1.17 9.54
N VAL A 332 -3.05 1.62 8.30
CA VAL A 332 -4.04 2.41 7.58
C VAL A 332 -4.80 1.45 6.67
N ALA A 333 -6.05 1.13 6.99
CA ALA A 333 -6.83 0.07 6.36
C ALA A 333 -8.08 0.63 5.65
N GLY A 334 -8.28 0.23 4.39
CA GLY A 334 -9.30 0.77 3.51
C GLY A 334 -10.49 -0.16 3.31
N TYR A 335 -11.69 0.40 3.42
CA TYR A 335 -12.98 -0.27 3.39
C TYR A 335 -13.91 0.43 2.39
N PRO A 336 -13.67 0.26 1.07
CA PRO A 336 -14.27 1.10 0.04
C PRO A 336 -15.78 0.95 -0.14
N THR A 337 -16.39 -0.15 0.30
CA THR A 337 -17.83 -0.37 0.10
C THR A 337 -18.66 -0.11 1.35
N THR A 338 -18.04 0.39 2.42
CA THR A 338 -18.75 0.67 3.67
C THR A 338 -19.68 1.86 3.53
N VAL A 339 -20.86 1.75 4.14
CA VAL A 339 -21.83 2.84 4.23
C VAL A 339 -21.40 3.84 5.31
N VAL A 340 -21.21 5.10 4.91
CA VAL A 340 -20.92 6.24 5.77
C VAL A 340 -22.04 7.25 5.59
N ASP A 341 -22.66 7.69 6.70
CA ASP A 341 -23.77 8.65 6.70
C ASP A 341 -24.93 8.31 5.75
N GLY A 342 -25.17 7.00 5.56
CA GLY A 342 -26.25 6.48 4.70
C GLY A 342 -25.89 6.35 3.22
N VAL A 343 -24.66 6.71 2.82
CA VAL A 343 -24.15 6.61 1.44
C VAL A 343 -23.06 5.53 1.37
N LYS A 344 -23.07 4.73 0.30
CA LYS A 344 -22.04 3.68 0.09
C LYS A 344 -20.78 4.30 -0.50
N SER A 345 -20.06 5.06 0.31
CA SER A 345 -18.91 5.86 -0.13
C SER A 345 -17.56 5.28 0.26
N GLY A 346 -17.50 4.42 1.28
CA GLY A 346 -16.26 3.86 1.81
C GLY A 346 -15.61 4.69 2.91
N ARG A 347 -14.65 4.08 3.61
CA ARG A 347 -13.88 4.72 4.69
C ARG A 347 -12.50 4.12 4.83
N VAL A 348 -11.63 4.81 5.56
CA VAL A 348 -10.33 4.32 6.00
C VAL A 348 -10.26 4.35 7.52
N LEU A 349 -9.80 3.26 8.13
CA LEU A 349 -9.58 3.16 9.57
C LEU A 349 -8.08 3.12 9.85
N VAL A 350 -7.62 3.90 10.82
CA VAL A 350 -6.21 3.98 11.22
C VAL A 350 -6.06 3.36 12.61
N PHE A 351 -5.46 2.17 12.67
CA PHE A 351 -5.26 1.44 13.92
C PHE A 351 -3.87 1.71 14.49
N PRO A 352 -3.73 1.96 15.80
CA PRO A 352 -2.44 1.86 16.47
C PRO A 352 -1.82 0.49 16.22
N LEU A 353 -0.51 0.46 15.96
CA LEU A 353 0.25 -0.77 15.77
C LEU A 353 1.38 -0.83 16.78
N ASP A 354 1.35 -1.87 17.60
CA ASP A 354 2.45 -2.25 18.48
C ASP A 354 2.98 -3.61 18.03
N LEU A 355 4.29 -3.71 17.81
CA LEU A 355 4.90 -4.94 17.29
C LEU A 355 4.97 -6.07 18.32
N THR A 356 4.57 -5.83 19.57
CA THR A 356 4.52 -6.82 20.65
C THR A 356 3.09 -7.22 21.01
N THR A 357 2.14 -6.30 20.99
CA THR A 357 0.73 -6.56 21.34
C THR A 357 -0.20 -6.68 20.14
N GLY A 358 0.23 -6.23 18.95
CA GLY A 358 -0.51 -6.38 17.70
C GLY A 358 -1.21 -5.10 17.24
N ILE A 359 -2.25 -5.28 16.44
CA ILE A 359 -3.11 -4.20 15.94
C ILE A 359 -4.09 -3.83 17.05
N GLY A 360 -4.29 -2.54 17.32
CA GLY A 360 -5.25 -2.09 18.32
C GLY A 360 -6.69 -2.46 17.97
N ASP A 361 -7.49 -2.80 18.99
CA ASP A 361 -8.90 -3.22 18.80
C ASP A 361 -9.83 -2.08 18.38
N MET A 362 -9.41 -0.83 18.59
CA MET A 362 -10.13 0.37 18.17
C MET A 362 -9.26 1.22 17.23
N PRO A 363 -9.84 1.78 16.15
CA PRO A 363 -9.12 2.74 15.34
C PRO A 363 -8.85 4.00 16.17
N ALA A 364 -7.65 4.57 16.02
CA ALA A 364 -7.32 5.88 16.56
C ALA A 364 -7.96 7.01 15.74
N MET A 365 -8.24 6.75 14.46
CA MET A 365 -8.72 7.73 13.48
C MET A 365 -9.58 7.04 12.42
N THR A 366 -10.59 7.75 11.92
CA THR A 366 -11.42 7.33 10.77
C THR A 366 -11.43 8.44 9.72
N LEU A 367 -11.01 8.12 8.50
CA LEU A 367 -11.02 9.04 7.37
C LEU A 367 -12.14 8.65 6.41
N HIS A 368 -12.84 9.66 5.87
CA HIS A 368 -13.85 9.54 4.85
C HIS A 368 -14.00 10.89 4.14
N ASP A 369 -14.68 10.90 2.99
CA ASP A 369 -15.13 12.14 2.37
C ASP A 369 -16.43 12.61 3.03
N ALA A 370 -16.43 13.84 3.56
CA ALA A 370 -17.59 14.43 4.21
C ALA A 370 -18.68 14.86 3.21
N SER A 371 -18.36 14.91 1.91
CA SER A 371 -19.31 15.20 0.84
C SER A 371 -19.30 14.08 -0.21
N ALA A 372 -19.27 12.84 0.26
CA ALA A 372 -19.12 11.69 -0.60
C ALA A 372 -20.29 11.50 -1.57
N ASP A 373 -19.94 11.13 -2.80
CA ASP A 373 -20.89 10.64 -3.79
C ASP A 373 -21.23 9.15 -3.52
N ASP A 374 -22.35 8.69 -4.09
CA ASP A 374 -22.70 7.26 -4.03
C ASP A 374 -21.70 6.43 -4.82
N GLU A 375 -21.30 5.29 -4.27
CA GLU A 375 -20.29 4.39 -4.83
C GLU A 375 -18.90 5.01 -5.06
N GLN A 376 -18.53 6.06 -4.29
CA GLN A 376 -17.23 6.72 -4.38
C GLN A 376 -16.03 5.80 -4.09
N GLN A 377 -16.23 4.65 -3.42
CA GLN A 377 -15.16 3.68 -3.15
C GLN A 377 -13.91 4.24 -2.43
N PHE A 378 -14.10 5.22 -1.55
CA PHE A 378 -13.05 5.82 -0.73
C PHE A 378 -12.33 4.76 0.09
N GLY A 379 -11.01 4.64 -0.09
CA GLY A 379 -10.20 3.62 0.57
C GLY A 379 -9.96 2.36 -0.25
N ARG A 380 -10.29 2.34 -1.54
CA ARG A 380 -10.00 1.19 -2.42
C ARG A 380 -8.52 0.95 -2.66
N ALA A 381 -7.73 2.02 -2.61
CA ALA A 381 -6.29 1.98 -2.72
C ALA A 381 -5.68 2.92 -1.67
N ILE A 382 -4.62 2.50 -0.99
CA ILE A 382 -3.93 3.28 0.04
C ILE A 382 -2.44 3.18 -0.21
N ALA A 383 -1.76 4.33 -0.14
CA ALA A 383 -0.32 4.39 -0.12
C ALA A 383 0.13 5.36 0.98
N VAL A 384 1.30 5.08 1.55
CA VAL A 384 1.98 6.00 2.45
C VAL A 384 3.27 6.45 1.79
N ILE A 385 3.42 7.76 1.63
CA ILE A 385 4.56 8.37 0.93
C ILE A 385 5.36 9.26 1.88
N PRO A 386 6.70 9.27 1.78
CA PRO A 386 7.50 10.25 2.49
C PRO A 386 7.32 11.64 1.87
N PHE A 387 7.25 12.66 2.72
CA PHE A 387 7.08 14.05 2.34
C PHE A 387 7.70 14.96 3.41
N ASN A 388 8.74 15.74 3.05
CA ASN A 388 9.43 16.68 3.96
C ASN A 388 9.83 16.06 5.31
N GLY A 389 10.41 14.86 5.29
CA GLY A 389 10.81 14.14 6.50
C GLY A 389 9.64 13.60 7.35
N ARG A 390 8.40 13.76 6.90
CA ARG A 390 7.19 13.13 7.46
C ARG A 390 6.61 12.11 6.48
N GLN A 391 5.57 11.42 6.90
CA GLN A 391 4.77 10.56 6.04
C GLN A 391 3.40 11.17 5.81
N VAL A 392 2.84 10.87 4.65
CA VAL A 392 1.55 11.34 4.17
C VAL A 392 0.74 10.13 3.72
N ILE A 393 -0.54 10.12 4.05
CA ILE A 393 -1.47 9.07 3.64
C ILE A 393 -2.17 9.53 2.37
N ALA A 394 -2.03 8.76 1.30
CA ALA A 394 -2.80 8.92 0.08
C ALA A 394 -3.89 7.85 0.02
N VAL A 395 -5.11 8.26 -0.34
CA VAL A 395 -6.29 7.41 -0.42
C VAL A 395 -6.92 7.59 -1.80
N GLY A 396 -7.05 6.48 -2.53
CA GLY A 396 -7.79 6.45 -3.78
C GLY A 396 -9.29 6.32 -3.53
N ALA A 397 -10.07 7.04 -4.34
CA ALA A 397 -11.51 6.94 -4.48
C ALA A 397 -11.86 6.98 -5.98
N ASP A 398 -13.14 6.90 -6.34
CA ASP A 398 -13.58 7.01 -7.72
C ASP A 398 -13.29 8.42 -8.25
N ASN A 399 -12.46 8.48 -9.30
CA ASN A 399 -12.05 9.70 -9.99
C ASN A 399 -11.24 10.73 -9.17
N GLU A 400 -10.82 10.39 -7.94
CA GLU A 400 -10.22 11.33 -7.00
C GLU A 400 -9.15 10.67 -6.14
N ILE A 401 -8.09 11.42 -5.81
CA ILE A 401 -7.08 11.04 -4.81
C ILE A 401 -7.12 12.04 -3.66
N PHE A 402 -7.30 11.52 -2.45
CA PHE A 402 -7.24 12.30 -1.22
C PHE A 402 -5.87 12.14 -0.57
N THR A 403 -5.29 13.23 -0.10
CA THR A 403 -4.00 13.21 0.57
C THR A 403 -4.10 13.87 1.94
N TYR A 404 -3.70 13.17 2.99
CA TYR A 404 -3.81 13.61 4.39
C TYR A 404 -2.43 13.90 4.99
N PHE A 405 -2.21 15.14 5.42
CA PHE A 405 -1.00 15.60 6.10
C PHE A 405 -1.28 15.79 7.59
N LYS A 406 -0.48 15.14 8.46
CA LYS A 406 -0.60 15.37 9.90
C LYS A 406 0.13 16.64 10.30
N THR A 407 -0.62 17.63 10.81
CA THR A 407 -0.08 18.83 11.46
C THR A 407 -0.43 18.82 12.94
N SER A 408 0.34 19.51 13.77
CA SER A 408 0.17 19.51 15.23
C SER A 408 -0.98 20.39 15.71
N GLN A 409 -1.90 20.79 14.83
CA GLN A 409 -2.83 21.87 15.14
C GLN A 409 -4.31 21.47 15.22
N TYR A 410 -4.89 20.43 14.54
CA TYR A 410 -6.36 20.21 14.53
C TYR A 410 -6.89 18.78 14.15
N GLU A 411 -8.23 18.58 14.15
CA GLU A 411 -9.00 17.30 14.01
C GLU A 411 -9.41 16.87 12.57
N GLU A 412 -9.76 15.57 12.40
CA GLU A 412 -9.60 14.72 11.20
C GLU A 412 -10.73 14.71 10.13
N THR A 413 -11.49 15.79 9.95
CA THR A 413 -12.63 15.80 8.99
C THR A 413 -12.53 16.93 7.95
N ARG A 414 -12.64 16.63 6.64
CA ARG A 414 -12.68 17.66 5.57
C ARG A 414 -14.04 18.37 5.60
N THR A 415 -14.08 19.69 5.73
CA THR A 415 -15.31 20.48 5.57
C THR A 415 -15.20 21.39 4.35
N GLY A 416 -15.96 21.10 3.28
CA GLY A 416 -16.18 22.01 2.15
C GLY A 416 -15.34 21.77 0.89
N ARG A 417 -15.94 22.12 -0.26
CA ARG A 417 -15.31 22.22 -1.60
C ARG A 417 -14.79 23.63 -1.83
#